data_AF-A0A959DFR5-F1
#
_entry.id   AF-A0A959DFR5-F1
#
_cell.length_a   1.000
_cell.length_b   1.000
_cell.length_c   1.000
_cell.angle_alpha   90.00
_cell.angle_beta   90.00
_cell.angle_gamma   90.00
#
_symmetry.space_group_name_H-M   'P 1'
#
loop_
_entity.id
_entity.type
_entity.pdbx_description
1 polymer ?
#
loop_
_entity_poly.entity_id
_entity_poly.type
_entity_poly.pdbx_seq_one_letter_code
_entity_poly.pdbx_strand_id
1 'polypeptide(L)'
;MTRKLFLPLAAALLCAALFAFTSYDNKNAEAEKEVKELILKSYVNGAFNDLDPEAMRAGFHPDFAIFSADGENISKYPIATWADGVEKRKNKPDFDPAKNKWEHNFASVDVTGGSAAVKIELSHEGKLVYTDYLSLLKFDSGWKIVAKVYHRH
;
A
#
# COMPACT_ATOMS: atom_id res chain seq x y z
N MET A 1 45.25 -35.58 3.31
CA MET A 1 43.98 -36.30 3.56
C MET A 1 42.78 -35.37 3.83
N THR A 2 42.89 -34.06 3.63
CA THR A 2 41.89 -33.05 4.04
C THR A 2 40.94 -32.58 2.93
N ARG A 3 41.25 -32.82 1.65
CA ARG A 3 40.52 -32.26 0.50
C ARG A 3 39.11 -32.86 0.28
N LYS A 4 38.81 -34.02 0.86
CA LYS A 4 37.49 -34.71 0.72
C LYS A 4 36.40 -34.18 1.65
N LEU A 5 36.75 -33.48 2.73
CA LEU A 5 35.77 -32.95 3.71
C LEU A 5 35.34 -31.50 3.40
N PHE A 6 36.15 -30.74 2.64
CA PHE A 6 35.82 -29.36 2.26
C PHE A 6 34.72 -29.26 1.20
N LEU A 7 34.63 -30.22 0.27
CA LEU A 7 33.65 -30.22 -0.81
C LEU A 7 32.18 -30.39 -0.32
N PRO A 8 31.85 -31.32 0.60
CA PRO A 8 30.49 -31.44 1.13
C PRO A 8 30.08 -30.26 2.02
N LEU A 9 31.02 -29.64 2.74
CA LEU A 9 30.74 -28.47 3.58
C LEU A 9 30.42 -27.22 2.73
N ALA A 10 31.19 -26.99 1.67
CA ALA A 10 30.93 -25.90 0.72
C ALA A 10 29.58 -26.09 -0.01
N ALA A 11 29.25 -27.33 -0.41
CA ALA A 11 27.96 -27.65 -1.02
C ALA A 11 26.78 -27.43 -0.05
N ALA A 12 26.92 -27.81 1.23
CA ALA A 12 25.90 -27.58 2.25
C ALA A 12 25.66 -26.09 2.52
N LEU A 13 26.72 -25.28 2.59
CA LEU A 13 26.61 -23.82 2.74
C LEU A 13 25.93 -23.16 1.53
N LEU A 14 26.27 -23.60 0.31
CA LEU A 14 25.63 -23.11 -0.91
C LEU A 14 24.14 -23.47 -0.95
N CYS A 15 23.77 -24.70 -0.59
CA CYS A 15 22.37 -25.12 -0.50
C CYS A 15 21.61 -24.33 0.57
N ALA A 16 22.20 -24.08 1.74
CA ALA A 16 21.58 -23.28 2.80
C ALA A 16 21.35 -21.82 2.34
N ALA A 17 22.31 -21.22 1.64
CA ALA A 17 22.19 -19.88 1.08
C ALA A 17 21.08 -19.80 0.02
N LEU A 18 21.02 -20.77 -0.89
CA LEU A 18 19.95 -20.86 -1.90
C LEU A 18 18.56 -21.01 -1.27
N PHE A 19 18.44 -21.86 -0.24
CA PHE A 19 17.18 -22.05 0.48
C PHE A 19 16.73 -20.81 1.26
N ALA A 20 17.67 -20.10 1.89
CA ALA A 20 17.38 -18.85 2.57
C ALA A 20 16.92 -17.76 1.58
N PHE A 21 17.57 -17.68 0.42
CA PHE A 21 17.23 -16.71 -0.63
C PHE A 21 15.83 -16.96 -1.19
N THR A 22 15.51 -18.20 -1.57
CA THR A 22 14.16 -18.55 -2.08
C THR A 22 13.07 -18.33 -1.03
N SER A 23 13.37 -18.61 0.25
CA SER A 23 12.42 -18.34 1.34
C SER A 23 12.18 -16.85 1.56
N TYR A 24 13.20 -16.01 1.37
CA TYR A 24 13.09 -14.56 1.49
C TYR A 24 12.26 -13.97 0.34
N ASP A 25 12.56 -14.35 -0.90
CA ASP A 25 11.80 -13.90 -2.08
C ASP A 25 10.33 -14.29 -2.00
N ASN A 26 10.02 -15.52 -1.58
CA ASN A 26 8.64 -15.97 -1.40
C ASN A 26 7.88 -15.13 -0.36
N LYS A 27 8.52 -14.80 0.77
CA LYS A 27 7.92 -13.94 1.81
C LYS A 27 7.64 -12.53 1.29
N ASN A 28 8.56 -11.97 0.51
CA ASN A 28 8.35 -10.65 -0.10
C ASN A 28 7.21 -10.67 -1.11
N ALA A 29 7.12 -11.70 -1.97
CA ALA A 29 6.02 -11.84 -2.93
C ALA A 29 4.65 -11.97 -2.24
N GLU A 30 4.58 -12.73 -1.15
CA GLU A 30 3.36 -12.84 -0.33
C GLU A 30 3.01 -11.50 0.32
N ALA A 31 3.98 -10.81 0.91
CA ALA A 31 3.77 -9.51 1.53
C ALA A 31 3.36 -8.43 0.51
N GLU A 32 3.94 -8.41 -0.68
CA GLU A 32 3.53 -7.52 -1.77
C GLU A 32 2.07 -7.75 -2.17
N LYS A 33 1.63 -9.02 -2.23
CA LYS A 33 0.24 -9.37 -2.51
C LYS A 33 -0.69 -8.85 -1.43
N GLU A 34 -0.37 -9.08 -0.15
CA GLU A 34 -1.15 -8.56 0.98
C GLU A 34 -1.26 -7.02 0.95
N VAL A 35 -0.14 -6.33 0.66
CA VAL A 35 -0.09 -4.87 0.54
C VAL A 35 -0.99 -4.37 -0.59
N LYS A 36 -0.92 -5.00 -1.78
CA LYS A 36 -1.77 -4.65 -2.92
C LYS A 36 -3.24 -4.88 -2.61
N GLU A 37 -3.60 -6.01 -2.01
CA GLU A 37 -4.98 -6.32 -1.61
C GLU A 37 -5.54 -5.31 -0.60
N LEU A 38 -4.73 -4.92 0.39
CA LEU A 38 -5.10 -3.89 1.36
C LEU A 38 -5.37 -2.54 0.69
N ILE A 39 -4.48 -2.11 -0.21
CA ILE A 39 -4.61 -0.84 -0.95
C ILE A 39 -5.83 -0.89 -1.86
N LEU A 40 -6.05 -1.98 -2.58
CA LEU A 40 -7.24 -2.16 -3.41
C LEU A 40 -8.52 -2.01 -2.58
N LYS A 41 -8.62 -2.73 -1.47
CA LYS A 41 -9.80 -2.73 -0.60
C LYS A 41 -10.04 -1.36 0.04
N SER A 42 -9.03 -0.84 0.74
CA SER A 42 -9.23 0.26 1.68
C SER A 42 -8.93 1.62 1.08
N TYR A 43 -8.06 1.68 0.07
CA TYR A 43 -7.68 2.92 -0.60
C TYR A 43 -8.42 3.11 -1.92
N VAL A 44 -8.17 2.26 -2.92
CA VAL A 44 -8.76 2.42 -4.25
C VAL A 44 -10.28 2.29 -4.19
N ASN A 45 -10.79 1.20 -3.63
CA ASN A 45 -12.23 1.00 -3.51
C ASN A 45 -12.82 1.81 -2.36
N GLY A 46 -12.20 1.75 -1.19
CA GLY A 46 -12.66 2.48 0.00
C GLY A 46 -12.79 3.98 -0.23
N ALA A 47 -11.75 4.65 -0.74
CA ALA A 47 -11.77 6.09 -0.86
C ALA A 47 -12.23 6.62 -2.23
N PHE A 48 -12.18 5.82 -3.30
CA PHE A 48 -12.51 6.28 -4.64
C PHE A 48 -13.71 5.57 -5.25
N ASN A 49 -13.74 4.24 -5.40
CA ASN A 49 -14.81 3.58 -6.17
C ASN A 49 -16.11 3.39 -5.38
N ASP A 50 -16.04 2.59 -4.31
CA ASP A 50 -17.22 2.10 -3.56
C ASP A 50 -17.63 3.04 -2.42
N LEU A 51 -16.75 4.00 -2.10
CA LEU A 51 -16.91 4.93 -0.98
C LEU A 51 -17.21 4.16 0.30
N ASP A 52 -16.29 3.31 0.71
CA ASP A 52 -16.42 2.46 1.89
C ASP A 52 -15.59 3.02 3.05
N PRO A 53 -16.18 3.89 3.89
CA PRO A 53 -15.48 4.49 5.02
C PRO A 53 -15.16 3.47 6.12
N GLU A 54 -15.87 2.35 6.20
CA GLU A 54 -15.55 1.28 7.16
C GLU A 54 -14.30 0.53 6.74
N ALA A 55 -14.18 0.17 5.45
CA ALA A 55 -12.96 -0.40 4.90
C ALA A 55 -11.77 0.56 5.05
N MET A 56 -11.97 1.87 4.84
CA MET A 56 -10.96 2.87 5.13
C MET A 56 -10.53 2.83 6.61
N ARG A 57 -11.46 2.97 7.56
CA ARG A 57 -11.12 2.96 9.00
C ARG A 57 -10.44 1.66 9.43
N ALA A 58 -10.73 0.54 8.76
CA ALA A 58 -10.07 -0.73 9.02
C ALA A 58 -8.66 -0.83 8.39
N GLY A 59 -8.43 -0.30 7.19
CA GLY A 59 -7.17 -0.48 6.46
C GLY A 59 -6.08 0.55 6.74
N PHE A 60 -6.45 1.70 7.30
CA PHE A 60 -5.53 2.76 7.68
C PHE A 60 -5.20 2.70 9.17
N HIS A 61 -3.99 3.12 9.54
CA HIS A 61 -3.66 3.33 10.95
C HIS A 61 -4.41 4.57 11.47
N PRO A 62 -4.86 4.63 12.75
CA PRO A 62 -5.56 5.79 13.29
C PRO A 62 -4.79 7.11 13.17
N ASP A 63 -3.46 7.07 13.25
CA ASP A 63 -2.58 8.25 13.09
C ASP A 63 -2.24 8.57 11.63
N PHE A 64 -2.80 7.84 10.66
CA PHE A 64 -2.59 8.16 9.24
C PHE A 64 -3.07 9.58 8.93
N ALA A 65 -2.27 10.27 8.12
CA ALA A 65 -2.70 11.47 7.42
C ALA A 65 -2.19 11.51 5.98
N ILE A 66 -2.93 12.25 5.16
CA ILE A 66 -2.42 12.79 3.91
C ILE A 66 -1.65 14.07 4.24
N PHE A 67 -0.41 14.14 3.77
CA PHE A 67 0.47 15.28 3.95
C PHE A 67 0.63 16.01 2.61
N SER A 68 0.47 17.34 2.63
CA SER A 68 0.75 18.19 1.47
C SER A 68 1.51 19.43 1.90
N ALA A 69 2.39 19.91 1.01
CA ALA A 69 3.11 21.16 1.23
C ALA A 69 2.17 22.36 1.03
N ASP A 70 2.31 23.37 1.90
CA ASP A 70 1.65 24.67 1.82
C ASP A 70 2.71 25.76 2.04
N GLY A 71 3.47 26.06 0.99
CA GLY A 71 4.71 26.83 1.10
C GLY A 71 5.72 26.10 1.97
N GLU A 72 6.20 26.75 3.04
CA GLU A 72 7.08 26.15 4.06
C GLU A 72 6.29 25.36 5.14
N ASN A 73 4.97 25.47 5.16
CA ASN A 73 4.12 24.76 6.10
C ASN A 73 3.72 23.38 5.56
N ILE A 74 3.24 22.52 6.47
CA ILE A 74 2.66 21.22 6.14
C ILE A 74 1.18 21.18 6.51
N SER A 75 0.34 20.83 5.54
CA SER A 75 -1.05 20.48 5.79
C SER A 75 -1.15 18.99 6.13
N LYS A 76 -2.04 18.67 7.08
CA LYS A 76 -2.31 17.31 7.54
C LYS A 76 -3.80 17.04 7.44
N TYR A 77 -4.17 15.99 6.69
CA TYR A 77 -5.55 15.56 6.55
C TYR A 77 -5.72 14.13 7.12
N PRO A 78 -6.20 14.00 8.38
CA PRO A 78 -6.27 12.72 9.08
C PRO A 78 -7.28 11.74 8.47
N ILE A 79 -7.06 10.43 8.70
CA ILE A 79 -7.96 9.36 8.23
C ILE A 79 -9.41 9.56 8.70
N ALA A 80 -9.63 9.95 9.95
CA ALA A 80 -10.97 10.12 10.50
C ALA A 80 -11.76 11.17 9.71
N THR A 81 -11.17 12.35 9.50
CA THR A 81 -11.79 13.42 8.73
C THR A 81 -12.02 13.00 7.27
N TRP A 82 -11.08 12.26 6.69
CA TRP A 82 -11.21 11.80 5.32
C TRP A 82 -12.32 10.77 5.13
N ALA A 83 -12.39 9.76 6.01
CA ALA A 83 -13.43 8.74 6.00
C ALA A 83 -14.83 9.35 6.21
N ASP A 84 -14.96 10.31 7.13
CA ASP A 84 -16.23 11.05 7.33
C ASP A 84 -16.63 11.85 6.08
N GLY A 85 -15.64 12.43 5.38
CA GLY A 85 -15.87 13.10 4.10
C GLY A 85 -16.34 12.14 3.00
N VAL A 86 -15.78 10.94 2.94
CA VAL A 86 -16.19 9.87 2.02
C VAL A 86 -17.62 9.41 2.31
N GLU A 87 -17.96 9.21 3.58
CA GLU A 87 -19.31 8.85 4.04
C GLU A 87 -20.34 9.93 3.65
N LYS A 88 -20.02 11.20 3.90
CA LYS A 88 -20.86 12.33 3.49
C LYS A 88 -21.04 12.37 1.97
N ARG A 89 -19.99 12.12 1.18
CA ARG A 89 -20.08 12.08 -0.29
C ARG A 89 -20.99 10.95 -0.77
N LYS A 90 -20.87 9.75 -0.20
CA LYS A 90 -21.70 8.59 -0.55
C LYS A 90 -23.19 8.85 -0.33
N ASN A 91 -23.52 9.58 0.72
CA ASN A 91 -24.90 9.87 1.10
C ASN A 91 -25.51 11.09 0.40
N LYS A 92 -24.79 11.74 -0.53
CA LYS A 92 -25.37 12.85 -1.29
C LYS A 92 -26.42 12.34 -2.28
N PRO A 93 -27.56 13.05 -2.44
CA PRO A 93 -28.63 12.63 -3.36
C PRO A 93 -28.20 12.52 -4.83
N ASP A 94 -27.15 13.24 -5.23
CA ASP A 94 -26.61 13.29 -6.59
C ASP A 94 -25.43 12.32 -6.82
N PHE A 95 -25.08 11.51 -5.82
CA PHE A 95 -24.02 10.52 -5.97
C PHE A 95 -24.46 9.36 -6.88
N ASP A 96 -23.73 9.14 -7.97
CA ASP A 96 -23.93 8.05 -8.90
C ASP A 96 -22.70 7.10 -8.87
N PRO A 97 -22.82 5.90 -8.25
CA PRO A 97 -21.74 4.93 -8.20
C PRO A 97 -21.25 4.47 -9.58
N ALA A 98 -22.10 4.52 -10.61
CA ALA A 98 -21.74 4.12 -11.96
C ALA A 98 -20.79 5.13 -12.61
N LYS A 99 -20.89 6.41 -12.23
CA LYS A 99 -20.00 7.49 -12.71
C LYS A 99 -18.74 7.63 -11.86
N ASN A 100 -18.74 7.12 -10.64
CA ASN A 100 -17.61 7.21 -9.73
C ASN A 100 -16.64 6.04 -9.91
N LYS A 101 -16.07 5.89 -11.11
CA LYS A 101 -15.12 4.83 -11.46
C LYS A 101 -13.72 5.38 -11.65
N TRP A 102 -12.80 4.85 -10.87
CA TRP A 102 -11.39 5.20 -10.86
C TRP A 102 -10.57 3.97 -11.23
N GLU A 103 -9.67 4.20 -12.17
CA GLU A 103 -8.65 3.24 -12.57
C GLU A 103 -7.40 3.45 -11.71
N HIS A 104 -6.63 2.39 -11.53
CA HIS A 104 -5.40 2.45 -10.76
C HIS A 104 -4.28 1.69 -11.46
N ASN A 105 -3.05 2.13 -11.24
CA ASN A 105 -1.85 1.43 -11.68
C ASN A 105 -0.82 1.42 -10.53
N PHE A 106 -0.37 0.22 -10.14
CA PHE A 106 0.72 0.06 -9.18
C PHE A 106 2.05 0.29 -9.89
N ALA A 107 2.49 1.54 -9.93
CA ALA A 107 3.74 1.93 -10.59
C ALA A 107 4.98 1.33 -9.90
N SER A 108 4.96 1.20 -8.57
CA SER A 108 5.98 0.43 -7.83
C SER A 108 5.42 -0.06 -6.49
N VAL A 109 5.87 -1.24 -6.06
CA VAL A 109 5.63 -1.79 -4.72
C VAL A 109 6.97 -2.31 -4.22
N ASP A 110 7.43 -1.78 -3.10
CA ASP A 110 8.66 -2.21 -2.43
C ASP A 110 8.32 -2.65 -1.01
N VAL A 111 8.83 -3.81 -0.61
CA VAL A 111 8.60 -4.39 0.72
C VAL A 111 9.93 -4.81 1.31
N THR A 112 10.20 -4.34 2.53
CA THR A 112 11.35 -4.75 3.33
C THR A 112 10.89 -5.09 4.74
N GLY A 113 10.89 -6.39 5.07
CA GLY A 113 10.42 -6.87 6.36
C GLY A 113 8.97 -6.44 6.64
N GLY A 114 8.75 -5.70 7.72
CA GLY A 114 7.43 -5.18 8.12
C GLY A 114 7.08 -3.79 7.58
N SER A 115 7.82 -3.27 6.59
CA SER A 115 7.60 -1.96 5.98
C SER A 115 7.38 -2.06 4.48
N ALA A 116 6.53 -1.21 3.93
CA ALA A 116 6.33 -1.13 2.49
C ALA A 116 6.15 0.32 2.00
N ALA A 117 6.61 0.58 0.78
CA ALA A 117 6.39 1.81 0.06
C ALA A 117 5.74 1.51 -1.29
N VAL A 118 4.63 2.20 -1.60
CA VAL A 118 3.87 1.99 -2.82
C VAL A 118 3.69 3.30 -3.56
N LYS A 119 4.09 3.32 -4.83
CA LYS A 119 3.70 4.36 -5.77
C LYS A 119 2.48 3.86 -6.55
N ILE A 120 1.36 4.56 -6.43
CA ILE A 120 0.12 4.24 -7.15
C ILE A 120 -0.36 5.45 -7.94
N GLU A 121 -0.78 5.19 -9.17
CA GLU A 121 -1.36 6.17 -10.06
C GLU A 121 -2.87 5.96 -10.10
N LEU A 122 -3.64 7.04 -10.05
CA LEU A 122 -5.10 7.01 -10.09
C LEU A 122 -5.60 7.85 -11.26
N SER A 123 -6.43 7.24 -12.09
CA SER A 123 -7.04 7.87 -13.26
C SER A 123 -8.56 7.91 -13.13
N HIS A 124 -9.17 8.96 -13.66
CA HIS A 124 -10.62 9.13 -13.72
C HIS A 124 -11.00 9.64 -15.10
N GLU A 125 -12.01 9.04 -15.72
CA GLU A 125 -12.45 9.36 -17.09
C GLU A 125 -11.29 9.37 -18.11
N GLY A 126 -10.39 8.38 -18.00
CA GLY A 126 -9.24 8.20 -18.89
C GLY A 126 -8.10 9.21 -18.69
N LYS A 127 -8.16 10.05 -17.65
CA LYS A 127 -7.11 11.03 -17.32
C LYS A 127 -6.41 10.65 -16.03
N LEU A 128 -5.09 10.69 -16.02
CA LEU A 128 -4.30 10.58 -14.79
C LEU A 128 -4.57 11.79 -13.90
N VAL A 129 -5.01 11.55 -12.66
CA VAL A 129 -5.38 12.61 -11.72
C VAL A 129 -4.39 12.69 -10.55
N TYR A 130 -3.96 11.53 -10.03
CA TYR A 130 -3.03 11.48 -8.91
C TYR A 130 -1.89 10.52 -9.15
N THR A 131 -0.72 10.88 -8.64
CA THR A 131 0.35 9.95 -8.30
C THR A 131 0.58 10.03 -6.80
N ASP A 132 0.26 8.95 -6.10
CA ASP A 132 0.33 8.88 -4.65
C ASP A 132 1.49 7.98 -4.21
N TYR A 133 2.13 8.39 -3.12
CA TYR A 133 3.15 7.61 -2.43
C TYR A 133 2.59 7.22 -1.07
N LEU A 134 2.33 5.92 -0.91
CA LEU A 134 1.78 5.33 0.30
C LEU A 134 2.89 4.63 1.08
N SER A 135 2.96 4.89 2.38
CA SER A 135 3.79 4.12 3.30
C SER A 135 2.92 3.21 4.14
N LEU A 136 3.37 1.98 4.36
CA LEU A 136 2.65 0.96 5.12
C LEU A 136 3.56 0.29 6.14
N LEU A 137 2.97 -0.15 7.25
CA LEU A 137 3.62 -0.96 8.28
C LEU A 137 2.79 -2.22 8.56
N LYS A 138 3.47 -3.33 8.85
CA LYS A 138 2.87 -4.59 9.29
C LYS A 138 2.84 -4.61 10.81
N PHE A 139 1.63 -4.63 11.37
CA PHE A 139 1.38 -4.82 12.80
C PHE A 139 1.01 -6.29 13.05
N ASP A 140 0.92 -6.69 14.32
CA ASP A 140 0.43 -8.04 14.69
C ASP A 140 -0.98 -8.31 14.14
N SER A 141 -1.80 -7.26 14.00
CA SER A 141 -3.14 -7.32 13.39
C SER A 141 -3.14 -7.32 11.85
N GLY A 142 -1.98 -7.30 11.21
CA GLY A 142 -1.81 -7.18 9.76
C GLY A 142 -1.33 -5.80 9.30
N TRP A 143 -1.23 -5.63 7.97
CA TRP A 143 -0.78 -4.39 7.34
C TRP A 143 -1.75 -3.24 7.54
N LYS A 144 -1.20 -2.02 7.67
CA LYS A 144 -1.95 -0.76 7.66
C LYS A 144 -1.24 0.28 6.80
N ILE A 145 -2.01 1.15 6.14
CA ILE A 145 -1.48 2.34 5.48
C ILE A 145 -1.28 3.43 6.56
N VAL A 146 -0.07 4.00 6.65
CA VAL A 146 0.34 4.88 7.75
C VAL A 146 0.65 6.32 7.33
N ALA A 147 0.98 6.57 6.06
CA ALA A 147 1.15 7.92 5.54
C ALA A 147 0.88 7.98 4.03
N LYS A 148 0.47 9.16 3.55
CA LYS A 148 0.36 9.48 2.13
C LYS A 148 0.94 10.86 1.83
N VAL A 149 1.75 10.95 0.78
CA VAL A 149 2.00 12.20 0.04
C VAL A 149 1.58 12.00 -1.41
N TYR A 150 1.34 13.08 -2.15
CA TYR A 150 0.84 12.97 -3.52
C TYR A 150 1.25 14.13 -4.41
N HIS A 151 1.20 13.85 -5.72
CA HIS A 151 1.12 14.84 -6.77
C HIS A 151 -0.26 14.78 -7.42
N ARG A 152 -0.87 15.93 -7.68
CA ARG A 152 -2.10 16.06 -8.45
C ARG A 152 -1.74 16.63 -9.83
N HIS A 153 -2.13 15.91 -10.88
CA HIS A 153 -1.92 16.29 -12.27
C HIS A 153 -2.93 17.32 -12.76
#